data_AF-A0AAF0IUF8-F1
#
_entry.id   AF-A0AAF0IUF8-F1
#
_cell.length_a   1.000
_cell.length_b   1.000
_cell.length_c   1.000
_cell.angle_alpha   90.00
_cell.angle_beta   90.00
_cell.angle_gamma   90.00
#
_symmetry.space_group_name_H-M   'P 1'
#
loop_
_entity.id
_entity.type
_entity.pdbx_description
1 polymer ?
#
loop_
_entity_poly.entity_id
_entity_poly.type
_entity_poly.pdbx_seq_one_letter_code
_entity_poly.pdbx_strand_id
1 'polypeptide(L)'
;MRSIAYKFPKDGWQTILLLALFLYVDQADVGTIGARIRRAVGGPRTLDVLRKLVVAVHLGEALGMLTVNVHRGATLGVAIKWVATTFVLGYPSWITFGQLNNGIW
;
A
#
# COMPACT_ATOMS: atom_id res chain seq x y z
N MET A 1 14.09 -8.34 23.49
CA MET A 1 13.43 -8.28 22.17
C MET A 1 14.35 -7.60 21.17
N ARG A 2 14.50 -8.10 19.93
CA ARG A 2 15.23 -7.35 18.89
C ARG A 2 14.42 -6.10 18.53
N SER A 3 15.10 -4.96 18.48
CA SER A 3 14.52 -3.69 18.04
C SER A 3 13.99 -3.82 16.61
N ILE A 4 12.83 -3.23 16.34
CA ILE A 4 12.24 -3.21 15.00
C ILE A 4 13.20 -2.48 14.05
N ALA A 5 13.55 -3.14 12.96
CA ALA A 5 14.34 -2.57 11.89
C ALA A 5 13.43 -2.06 10.77
N TYR A 6 13.98 -1.16 9.97
CA TYR A 6 13.33 -0.65 8.76
C TYR A 6 14.13 -1.05 7.52
N LYS A 7 13.42 -1.46 6.48
CA LYS A 7 13.96 -1.62 5.13
C LYS A 7 12.87 -1.30 4.13
N PHE A 8 13.18 -0.43 3.17
CA PHE A 8 12.26 -0.14 2.08
C PHE A 8 12.03 -1.40 1.22
N PRO A 9 10.78 -1.72 0.84
CA PRO A 9 10.47 -2.89 0.02
C PRO A 9 11.18 -2.83 -1.33
N LYS A 10 11.90 -3.90 -1.70
CA LYS A 10 12.61 -3.97 -3.00
C LYS A 10 11.66 -3.86 -4.19
N ASP A 11 10.46 -4.40 -4.02
CA ASP A 11 9.43 -4.47 -5.06
C ASP A 11 8.49 -3.25 -5.04
N GLY A 12 8.79 -2.21 -4.25
CA GLY A 12 7.96 -1.02 -4.15
C GLY A 12 7.66 -0.39 -5.51
N TRP A 13 8.61 -0.39 -6.45
CA TRP A 13 8.40 0.15 -7.80
C TRP A 13 7.14 -0.41 -8.51
N GLN A 14 6.70 -1.63 -8.19
CA GLN A 14 5.49 -2.22 -8.76
C GLN A 14 4.23 -1.42 -8.43
N THR A 15 4.12 -0.89 -7.21
CA THR A 15 2.99 -0.04 -6.82
C THR A 15 2.92 1.23 -7.66
N ILE A 16 4.06 1.82 -8.04
CA ILE A 16 4.07 3.01 -8.90
C ILE A 16 3.43 2.68 -10.26
N LEU A 17 3.78 1.53 -10.84
CA LEU A 17 3.20 1.08 -12.11
C LEU A 17 1.71 0.75 -11.97
N LEU A 18 1.31 0.08 -10.88
CA LEU A 18 -0.09 -0.23 -10.63
C LEU A 18 -0.93 1.04 -10.43
N LEU A 19 -0.41 2.03 -9.69
CA LEU A 19 -1.05 3.31 -9.49
C LEU A 19 -1.16 4.09 -10.81
N ALA A 20 -0.08 4.14 -11.60
CA ALA A 20 -0.09 4.77 -12.91
C ALA A 20 -1.11 4.12 -13.84
N LEU A 21 -1.18 2.79 -13.88
CA LEU A 21 -2.17 2.05 -14.66
C LEU A 21 -3.59 2.34 -14.16
N PHE A 22 -3.81 2.32 -12.84
CA PHE A 22 -5.10 2.64 -12.26
C PHE A 22 -5.57 4.04 -12.65
N LEU A 23 -4.71 5.05 -12.51
CA LEU A 23 -5.01 6.43 -12.89
C LEU A 23 -5.25 6.58 -14.38
N TYR A 24 -4.44 5.92 -15.22
CA TYR A 24 -4.65 5.88 -16.67
C TYR A 24 -6.03 5.33 -17.04
N VAL A 25 -6.46 4.24 -16.40
CA VAL A 25 -7.77 3.63 -16.68
C VAL A 25 -8.91 4.49 -16.14
N ASP A 26 -8.77 5.01 -14.93
CA ASP A 26 -9.78 5.83 -14.22
C ASP A 26 -10.05 7.16 -14.93
N GLN A 27 -8.98 7.84 -15.37
CA GLN A 27 -9.02 9.17 -15.98
C GLN A 27 -9.11 9.15 -17.52
N ALA A 28 -9.14 7.98 -18.15
CA ALA A 28 -9.12 7.90 -19.61
C ALA A 28 -10.30 8.62 -20.29
N ASP A 29 -10.04 9.27 -21.41
CA ASP A 29 -11.11 9.86 -22.23
C ASP A 29 -11.92 8.81 -22.99
N VAL A 30 -13.13 9.20 -23.37
CA VAL A 30 -14.03 8.35 -24.18
C VAL A 30 -13.33 7.96 -25.50
N GLY A 31 -13.42 6.69 -25.87
CA GLY A 31 -12.85 6.17 -27.11
C GLY A 31 -11.41 5.64 -26.97
N THR A 32 -10.71 5.94 -25.87
CA THR A 32 -9.35 5.43 -25.61
C THR A 32 -9.32 3.96 -25.19
N ILE A 33 -8.13 3.35 -25.22
CA ILE A 33 -7.89 2.00 -24.67
C ILE A 33 -8.22 1.98 -23.17
N GLY A 34 -7.82 3.00 -22.41
CA GLY A 34 -8.14 3.10 -20.97
C GLY A 34 -9.65 3.07 -20.70
N ALA A 35 -10.47 3.74 -21.51
CA ALA A 35 -11.93 3.69 -21.37
C ALA A 35 -12.54 2.33 -21.74
N ARG A 36 -11.93 1.58 -22.66
CA ARG A 36 -12.32 0.18 -22.94
C ARG A 36 -12.02 -0.70 -21.74
N ILE A 37 -10.83 -0.58 -21.16
CA ILE A 37 -10.44 -1.32 -19.94
C ILE A 37 -11.38 -0.97 -18.80
N ARG A 38 -11.65 0.32 -18.54
CA ARG A 38 -12.59 0.77 -17.50
C ARG A 38 -13.94 0.10 -17.62
N ARG A 39 -14.50 0.05 -18.83
CA ARG A 39 -15.78 -0.63 -19.09
C ARG A 39 -15.69 -2.14 -18.86
N ALA A 40 -14.61 -2.77 -19.29
CA ALA A 40 -14.39 -4.21 -19.10
C ALA A 40 -14.28 -4.60 -17.61
N VAL A 41 -13.71 -3.74 -16.76
CA VAL A 41 -13.58 -3.98 -15.31
C VAL A 41 -14.82 -3.52 -14.50
N GLY A 42 -15.93 -3.19 -15.15
CA GLY A 42 -17.20 -2.86 -14.48
C GLY A 42 -17.49 -1.36 -14.33
N GLY A 43 -16.68 -0.49 -14.92
CA GLY A 43 -16.93 0.95 -15.01
C GLY A 43 -16.46 1.76 -13.81
N PRO A 44 -16.79 3.08 -13.78
CA PRO A 44 -16.31 4.00 -12.75
C PRO A 44 -16.68 3.59 -11.32
N ARG A 45 -17.86 3.01 -11.11
CA ARG A 45 -18.31 2.56 -9.78
C ARG A 45 -17.40 1.46 -9.22
N THR A 46 -17.00 0.49 -10.04
CA THR A 46 -16.08 -0.56 -9.61
C THR A 46 -14.71 0.00 -9.28
N LEU A 47 -14.19 0.94 -10.08
CA LEU A 47 -12.92 1.60 -9.79
C LEU A 47 -12.96 2.41 -8.48
N ASP A 48 -14.07 3.08 -8.17
CA ASP A 48 -14.25 3.77 -6.89
C ASP A 48 -14.24 2.81 -5.70
N VAL A 49 -14.93 1.68 -5.81
CA VAL A 49 -14.90 0.61 -4.79
C VAL A 49 -13.49 0.05 -4.63
N LEU A 50 -12.80 -0.25 -5.73
CA LEU A 50 -11.41 -0.75 -5.68
C LEU A 50 -10.48 0.27 -5.01
N ARG A 51 -10.60 1.56 -5.33
CA ARG A 51 -9.83 2.63 -4.68
C ARG A 51 -10.05 2.63 -3.17
N LYS A 52 -11.31 2.61 -2.74
CA LYS A 52 -11.68 2.60 -1.32
C LYS A 52 -11.14 1.37 -0.59
N LEU A 53 -11.25 0.20 -1.20
CA LEU A 53 -10.71 -1.05 -0.66
C LEU A 53 -9.19 -0.99 -0.53
N VAL A 54 -8.48 -0.52 -1.56
CA VAL A 54 -7.02 -0.37 -1.52
C VAL A 54 -6.60 0.58 -0.42
N VAL A 55 -7.25 1.74 -0.28
CA VAL A 55 -6.96 2.69 0.81
C VAL A 55 -7.23 2.06 2.17
N ALA A 56 -8.35 1.36 2.34
CA ALA A 56 -8.70 0.69 3.59
C ALA A 56 -7.69 -0.39 3.99
N VAL A 57 -7.21 -1.19 3.02
CA VAL A 57 -6.17 -2.21 3.27
C VAL A 57 -4.86 -1.56 3.73
N HIS A 58 -4.38 -0.53 3.03
CA HIS A 58 -3.14 0.16 3.41
C HIS A 58 -3.26 0.85 4.77
N LEU A 59 -4.43 1.40 5.10
CA LEU A 59 -4.70 1.95 6.43
C LEU A 59 -4.62 0.86 7.50
N GLY A 60 -5.26 -0.29 7.26
CA GLY A 60 -5.21 -1.44 8.16
C GLY A 60 -3.80 -1.96 8.39
N GLU A 61 -3.03 -2.14 7.30
CA GLU A 61 -1.62 -2.56 7.39
C GLU A 61 -0.78 -1.55 8.17
N ALA A 62 -0.91 -0.25 7.88
CA ALA A 62 -0.15 0.80 8.56
C ALA A 62 -0.48 0.85 10.06
N LEU A 63 -1.76 0.75 10.43
CA LEU A 63 -2.19 0.69 11.83
C LEU A 63 -1.67 -0.56 12.54
N GLY A 64 -1.70 -1.73 11.88
CA GLY A 64 -1.15 -2.95 12.43
C GLY A 64 0.35 -2.84 12.68
N MET A 65 1.12 -2.32 11.72
CA MET A 65 2.56 -2.13 11.89
C MET A 65 2.85 -1.08 12.95
N LEU A 66 2.09 0.02 13.01
CA LEU A 66 2.23 1.03 14.06
C LEU A 66 2.02 0.40 15.44
N THR A 67 1.00 -0.44 15.59
CA THR A 67 0.71 -1.16 16.85
C THR A 67 1.88 -2.04 17.26
N VAL A 68 2.44 -2.84 16.34
CA VAL A 68 3.62 -3.68 16.62
C VAL A 68 4.85 -2.85 16.95
N ASN A 69 5.07 -1.73 16.24
CA ASN A 69 6.15 -0.79 16.52
C ASN A 69 6.04 -0.24 17.94
N VAL A 70 4.86 0.20 18.37
CA VAL A 70 4.61 0.71 19.73
C VAL A 70 4.82 -0.40 20.76
N HIS A 71 4.23 -1.58 20.54
CA HIS A 71 4.31 -2.69 21.49
C HIS A 71 5.74 -3.18 21.72
N ARG A 72 6.57 -3.19 20.66
CA ARG A 72 7.97 -3.67 20.71
C ARG A 72 8.99 -2.55 20.93
N GLY A 73 8.54 -1.34 21.28
CA GLY A 73 9.43 -0.22 21.63
C GLY A 73 10.31 0.25 20.47
N ALA A 74 9.79 0.26 19.25
CA ALA A 74 10.49 0.82 18.10
C ALA A 74 10.71 2.34 18.27
N THR A 75 11.78 2.85 17.66
CA THR A 75 11.99 4.31 17.61
C THR A 75 10.91 4.97 16.76
N LEU A 76 10.54 6.22 17.11
CA LEU A 76 9.56 7.00 16.36
C LEU A 76 9.90 7.08 14.86
N GLY A 77 11.18 7.25 14.53
CA GLY A 77 11.65 7.30 13.14
C GLY A 77 11.41 6.00 12.37
N VAL A 78 11.55 4.84 13.01
CA VAL A 78 11.26 3.54 12.37
C VAL A 78 9.76 3.35 12.18
N ALA A 79 8.95 3.69 13.19
CA ALA A 79 7.50 3.61 13.10
C ALA A 79 6.95 4.49 11.97
N ILE A 80 7.41 5.76 11.89
CA ILE A 80 7.03 6.69 10.83
C ILE A 80 7.42 6.15 9.46
N LYS A 81 8.64 5.62 9.30
CA LYS A 81 9.09 5.08 8.01
C LYS A 81 8.21 3.92 7.55
N TRP A 82 7.82 3.01 8.43
CA TRP A 82 6.90 1.92 8.09
C TRP A 82 5.52 2.46 7.70
N VAL A 83 4.91 3.31 8.52
CA VAL A 83 3.59 3.90 8.23
C VAL A 83 3.59 4.69 6.93
N ALA A 84 4.60 5.52 6.68
CA ALA A 84 4.70 6.31 5.46
C ALA A 84 4.90 5.44 4.22
N THR A 85 5.75 4.40 4.31
CA THR A 85 5.96 3.45 3.20
C THR A 85 4.65 2.78 2.80
N THR A 86 3.81 2.42 3.77
CA THR A 86 2.56 1.71 3.49
C THR A 86 1.42 2.62 3.12
N PHE A 87 1.12 3.60 3.95
CA PHE A 87 -0.09 4.39 3.78
C PHE A 87 0.07 5.55 2.82
N VAL A 88 1.21 6.26 2.89
CA VAL A 88 1.44 7.44 2.05
C VAL A 88 1.91 7.04 0.66
N LEU A 89 2.84 6.09 0.58
CA LEU A 89 3.39 5.64 -0.70
C LEU A 89 2.61 4.47 -1.31
N GLY A 90 1.67 3.86 -0.57
CA GLY A 90 0.82 2.78 -1.06
C GLY A 90 1.56 1.45 -1.27
N TYR A 91 2.71 1.24 -0.61
CA TYR A 91 3.42 -0.02 -0.73
C TYR A 91 2.88 -1.04 0.28
N PRO A 92 2.35 -2.20 -0.16
CA PRO A 92 1.92 -3.24 0.76
C PRO A 92 3.14 -3.88 1.42
N SER A 93 3.58 -3.32 2.55
CA SER A 93 4.88 -3.62 3.14
C SER A 93 4.78 -4.57 4.34
N TRP A 94 3.59 -5.07 4.65
CA TRP A 94 3.35 -5.98 5.76
C TRP A 94 4.25 -7.22 5.73
N ILE A 95 4.40 -7.82 4.54
CA ILE A 95 5.23 -9.02 4.36
C ILE A 95 6.70 -8.70 4.63
N THR A 96 7.23 -7.61 4.05
CA THR A 96 8.61 -7.17 4.29
C THR A 96 8.84 -6.83 5.76
N PHE A 97 7.87 -6.17 6.40
CA PHE A 97 7.90 -5.87 7.83
C PHE A 97 8.00 -7.15 8.66
N GLY A 98 7.12 -8.12 8.44
CA GLY A 98 7.10 -9.39 9.17
C GLY A 98 8.37 -10.21 8.97
N GLN A 99 8.86 -10.31 7.73
CA GLN A 99 10.10 -11.02 7.41
C GLN A 99 11.32 -10.40 8.10
N LEU A 100 11.41 -9.07 8.11
CA LEU A 100 12.56 -8.37 8.71
C LEU A 100 12.54 -8.41 10.23
N ASN A 101 11.35 -8.39 10.84
CA ASN A 101 11.18 -8.18 12.27
C ASN A 101 10.85 -9.46 13.07
N ASN A 102 11.10 -10.64 12.47
CA ASN A 102 10.85 -11.96 13.03
C ASN A 102 9.37 -12.21 13.38
N GLY A 103 8.46 -11.83 12.48
CA GLY A 103 7.02 -11.99 12.68
C GLY A 103 6.35 -10.78 13.34
N ILE A 104 5.04 -10.91 13.51
CA ILE A 104 4.12 -9.86 13.96
C ILE A 104 3.79 -10.04 15.47
N TRP A 105 4.44 -11.01 16.11
CA TRP A 105 4.24 -11.44 17.50
C TRP A 105 5.53 -11.25 18.28
#